data_AF-A0A6I4I299-F1
#
_entry.id   AF-A0A6I4I299-F1
#
_cell.length_a   1.000
_cell.length_b   1.000
_cell.length_c   1.000
_cell.angle_alpha   90.00
_cell.angle_beta   90.00
_cell.angle_gamma   90.00
#
_symmetry.space_group_name_H-M   'P 1'
#
loop_
_entity.id
_entity.type
_entity.pdbx_description
1 polymer ?
#
loop_
_entity_poly.entity_id
_entity_poly.type
_entity_poly.pdbx_seq_one_letter_code
_entity_poly.pdbx_strand_id
1 'polypeptide(L)' 'MTKGIVDYAFNQKGVDLVYAVTVPENIGSRKVLEKAGFADKGIIDFLAMHLSFYQITS' A
#
# COMPACT_ATOMS: atom_id res chain seq x y z
N MET A 1 12.21 -5.77 -6.09
CA MET A 1 12.65 -4.37 -5.97
C MET A 1 11.41 -3.52 -5.77
N THR A 2 11.16 -3.10 -4.53
CA THR A 2 10.03 -2.23 -4.13
C THR A 2 10.43 -1.34 -2.95
N LYS A 3 11.74 -1.22 -2.68
CA LYS A 3 12.25 -0.43 -1.56
C LYS A 3 12.26 1.07 -1.83
N GLY A 4 12.21 1.51 -3.10
CA GLY A 4 12.36 2.93 -3.45
C GLY A 4 11.27 3.83 -2.87
N ILE A 5 10.00 3.41 -2.94
CA ILE A 5 8.90 4.24 -2.43
C ILE A 5 8.84 4.26 -0.90
N VAL A 6 9.20 3.14 -0.27
CA VAL A 6 9.25 2.96 1.19
C VAL A 6 10.40 3.78 1.77
N ASP A 7 11.59 3.69 1.18
CA ASP A 7 12.76 4.47 1.57
C ASP A 7 12.52 5.97 1.41
N TYR A 8 11.94 6.38 0.27
CA TYR A 8 11.57 7.77 0.06
C TYR A 8 10.56 8.28 1.10
N ALA A 9 9.51 7.51 1.39
CA ALA A 9 8.49 7.91 2.35
C ALA A 9 9.09 8.06 3.77
N PHE A 10 9.73 7.02 4.28
CA PHE A 10 10.21 7.00 5.66
C PHE A 10 11.48 7.81 5.86
N ASN A 11 12.50 7.61 5.03
CA ASN A 11 13.81 8.20 5.27
C ASN A 11 13.96 9.61 4.68
N GLN A 12 13.25 9.94 3.60
CA GLN A 12 13.39 11.25 2.94
C GLN A 12 12.23 12.20 3.26
N LYS A 13 11.02 11.68 3.49
CA LYS A 13 9.85 12.50 3.85
C LYS A 13 9.48 12.43 5.33
N GLY A 14 9.99 11.47 6.07
CA GLY A 14 9.74 11.36 7.51
C GLY A 14 8.26 11.16 7.84
N VAL A 15 7.49 10.49 6.97
CA VAL A 15 6.10 10.13 7.29
C VAL A 15 6.10 8.85 8.11
N ASP A 16 5.22 8.72 9.10
CA ASP A 16 5.20 7.52 9.96
C ASP A 16 4.38 6.36 9.37
N LEU A 17 3.53 6.67 8.38
CA LEU A 17 2.51 5.76 7.87
C LEU A 17 2.23 6.04 6.39
N VAL A 18 2.19 4.98 5.59
CA VAL A 18 1.82 5.02 4.18
C VAL A 18 0.65 4.10 3.94
N TYR A 19 -0.39 4.61 3.29
CA TYR A 19 -1.52 3.84 2.80
C TYR A 19 -1.40 3.57 1.30
N ALA A 20 -1.88 2.42 0.88
CA ALA A 20 -2.04 2.07 -0.52
C ALA A 20 -3.41 1.47 -0.78
N VAL A 21 -3.97 1.78 -1.94
CA VAL A 21 -5.24 1.23 -2.41
C VAL A 21 -5.08 0.68 -3.82
N THR A 22 -5.78 -0.41 -4.11
CA THR A 22 -5.85 -0.96 -5.48
C THR A 22 -7.17 -1.69 -5.67
N VAL A 23 -7.63 -1.84 -6.91
CA VAL A 23 -8.82 -2.66 -7.20
C VAL A 23 -8.51 -4.14 -6.87
N PRO A 24 -9.44 -4.89 -6.26
CA PRO A 24 -9.21 -6.27 -5.82
C PRO A 24 -8.71 -7.21 -6.93
N GLU A 25 -9.12 -6.95 -8.17
CA GLU A 25 -8.78 -7.71 -9.37
C GLU A 25 -7.33 -7.47 -9.81
N ASN A 26 -6.67 -6.42 -9.34
CA ASN A 26 -5.27 -6.14 -9.64
C ASN A 26 -4.32 -6.98 -8.77
N ILE A 27 -4.32 -8.28 -9.05
CA ILE A 27 -3.48 -9.28 -8.36
C ILE A 27 -1.99 -8.90 -8.43
N GLY A 28 -1.55 -8.26 -9.52
CA GLY A 28 -0.18 -7.80 -9.68
C GLY A 28 0.22 -6.76 -8.63
N SER A 29 -0.56 -5.69 -8.51
CA SER A 29 -0.30 -4.64 -7.51
C SER A 29 -0.43 -5.15 -6.08
N ARG A 30 -1.40 -6.03 -5.80
CA ARG A 30 -1.57 -6.65 -4.48
C ARG A 30 -0.31 -7.42 -4.04
N LYS A 31 0.21 -8.28 -4.91
CA LYS A 31 1.46 -9.02 -4.65
C LYS A 31 2.66 -8.11 -4.48
N VAL A 32 2.72 -6.99 -5.21
CA VAL A 32 3.79 -5.99 -5.08
C VAL A 32 3.73 -5.31 -3.72
N LEU A 33 2.53 -4.92 -3.25
CA LEU A 33 2.31 -4.30 -1.93
C LEU A 33 2.68 -5.27 -0.81
N GLU A 34 2.19 -6.51 -0.86
CA GLU A 34 2.52 -7.56 0.10
C GLU A 34 4.03 -7.81 0.16
N LYS A 35 4.70 -7.93 -1.01
CA LYS A 35 6.16 -8.10 -1.09
C LYS A 35 6.94 -6.87 -0.60
N ALA A 36 6.35 -5.70 -0.67
CA ALA A 36 6.93 -4.46 -0.16
C ALA A 36 6.78 -4.30 1.36
N GLY A 37 6.06 -5.20 2.03
CA GLY A 37 5.84 -5.18 3.48
C GLY A 37 4.56 -4.46 3.91
N PHE A 38 3.70 -4.08 2.96
CA PHE A 38 2.39 -3.56 3.31
C PHE A 38 1.48 -4.69 3.85
N ALA A 39 0.80 -4.41 4.95
CA ALA A 39 -0.22 -5.28 5.52
C ALA A 39 -1.57 -5.03 4.84
N ASP A 40 -2.22 -6.10 4.39
CA ASP A 40 -3.63 -6.07 3.95
C ASP A 40 -4.53 -5.72 5.14
N LYS A 41 -5.43 -4.76 4.93
CA LYS A 41 -6.40 -4.26 5.92
C LYS A 41 -7.85 -4.46 5.48
N GLY A 42 -8.06 -5.19 4.38
CA GLY A 42 -9.37 -5.54 3.87
C GLY A 42 -9.82 -4.63 2.72
N ILE A 43 -11.13 -4.59 2.51
CA ILE A 43 -11.75 -3.77 1.46
C ILE A 43 -12.35 -2.52 2.10
N ILE A 44 -12.17 -1.37 1.44
CA ILE A 44 -12.83 -0.12 1.78
C ILE A 44 -13.68 0.37 0.61
N ASP A 45 -14.73 1.12 0.93
CA ASP A 45 -15.53 1.86 -0.04
C ASP A 45 -15.01 3.28 -0.18
N PHE A 46 -14.50 3.62 -1.35
CA PHE A 46 -13.97 4.96 -1.64
C PHE A 46 -14.32 5.38 -3.06
N LEU A 47 -14.90 6.57 -3.22
CA LEU A 47 -15.33 7.12 -4.52
C LEU A 47 -16.19 6.13 -5.33
N ALA A 48 -17.16 5.47 -4.67
CA ALA A 48 -18.02 4.45 -5.26
C ALA A 48 -17.28 3.21 -5.82
N MET A 49 -16.06 2.96 -5.35
CA MET A 49 -15.27 1.76 -5.68
C MET A 49 -14.98 0.94 -4.43
N HIS A 50 -14.96 -0.38 -4.59
CA HIS A 50 -14.45 -1.32 -3.60
C HIS A 50 -12.94 -1.49 -3.82
N LEU A 51 -12.12 -1.06 -2.88
CA LEU A 51 -10.66 -1.06 -3.01
C LEU A 51 -10.03 -1.93 -1.93
N SER A 52 -9.07 -2.77 -2.32
CA SER A 52 -8.17 -3.39 -1.36
C SER A 52 -7.28 -2.34 -0.72
N PHE A 53 -7.28 -2.29 0.60
CA PHE A 53 -6.63 -1.30 1.43
C PHE A 53 -5.44 -1.90 2.15
N TYR A 54 -4.32 -1.20 2.09
CA TYR A 54 -3.03 -1.65 2.60
C TYR A 54 -2.36 -0.55 3.40
N GLN A 55 -1.56 -0.92 4.40
CA GLN A 55 -0.74 0.03 5.14
C GLN A 55 0.66 -0.50 5.45
N ILE A 56 1.63 0.41 5.59
CA ILE A 56 2.96 0.14 6.11
C ILE A 56 3.40 1.29 7.02
N THR A 57 4.09 0.96 8.12
CA THR A 57 4.66 1.89 9.08
C THR A 57 6.18 1.75 9.12
N SER A 58 6.89 2.79 9.55
CA SER A 58 8.35 2.72 9.80
C SER A 58 8.70 1.85 11.00
#